data_AF-A0A1J9QWU0-F1
#
_entry.id   AF-A0A1J9QWU0-F1
#
_cell.length_a   1.000
_cell.length_b   1.000
_cell.length_c   1.000
_cell.angle_alpha   90.00
_cell.angle_beta   90.00
_cell.angle_gamma   90.00
#
_symmetry.space_group_name_H-M   'P 1'
#
loop_
_entity.id
_entity.type
_entity.pdbx_description
1 polymer ?
#
loop_
_entity_poly.entity_id
_entity_poly.type
_entity_poly.pdbx_seq_one_letter_code
_entity_poly.pdbx_strand_id
1 'polypeptide(L)'
;MTDSEPSYIDYETFLDPSFSPAAFANTLVRSTNNPSDTPLDLSTPLSRVLFDIQEIDTHIHTLTTKSALPLLTRTRDQTDAGQRVLEVVEGQVSALREGYKRLEKDVLERWEIAEEVRGAAERSWATVRLARAVGRCLVLGRQLEGQMLELTGGAGAVSGGSLVVEDHRALVRASNTLLMLRRMFITTEDEEESYGLDRVKVIRTLRSDLINPAESTIKARATQIINKFSLSSLAVDTGGVGSGAGGSGTQLQASGTSTFAQAEDAKSRITSAITTLYLLSPTPHTSILASEFQPELLLATLKGYIHTCLTSSLASLSRSLSMLPTLDRTLQEISAKCQNIMALEALLETIKPPSHPFINYNYPSLSTHSGTRAGSTSNSATKAKDNLLQPLLRCLDTSSLPSYFWRSLASSLSARVQEIVNRGGVSARTLRSNRERLRQQVRECVLRGSQLPNNSITRLGGSTGPTVVGNWEREAAVMVSAIVGALGR
;
A
#
# COMPACT_ATOMS: atom_id res chain seq x y z
N MET A 1 78.74 0.61 -59.35
CA MET A 1 79.07 0.05 -60.67
C MET A 1 80.55 0.24 -60.86
N THR A 2 81.30 -0.82 -60.63
CA THR A 2 82.73 -0.94 -60.91
C THR A 2 82.85 -2.18 -61.76
N ASP A 3 83.31 -2.00 -63.00
CA ASP A 3 83.46 -3.04 -64.00
C ASP A 3 84.25 -4.22 -63.41
N SER A 4 83.57 -5.35 -63.27
CA SER A 4 84.20 -6.62 -62.88
C SER A 4 85.04 -7.08 -64.06
N GLU A 5 86.36 -7.08 -63.89
CA GLU A 5 87.23 -7.89 -64.74
C GLU A 5 86.64 -9.31 -64.81
N PRO A 6 86.63 -9.95 -66.00
CA PRO A 6 86.07 -11.29 -66.14
C PRO A 6 86.90 -12.26 -65.29
N SER A 7 86.45 -12.53 -64.07
CA SER A 7 87.10 -13.49 -63.19
C SER A 7 86.86 -14.88 -63.73
N TYR A 8 87.92 -15.68 -63.76
CA TYR A 8 87.90 -17.07 -64.21
C TYR A 8 87.00 -17.95 -63.32
N ILE A 9 86.64 -17.45 -62.13
CA ILE A 9 85.82 -18.14 -61.15
C ILE A 9 84.36 -17.71 -61.28
N ASP A 10 83.47 -18.71 -61.36
CA ASP A 10 82.03 -18.52 -61.37
C ASP A 10 81.47 -18.35 -59.94
N TYR A 11 81.57 -17.13 -59.41
CA TYR A 11 81.09 -16.79 -58.07
C TYR A 11 79.58 -17.00 -57.88
N GLU A 12 78.77 -16.97 -58.94
CA GLU A 12 77.32 -17.12 -58.85
C GLU A 12 76.96 -18.55 -58.41
N THR A 13 77.68 -19.56 -58.92
CA THR A 13 77.49 -20.95 -58.50
C THR A 13 77.86 -21.20 -57.03
N PHE A 14 78.81 -20.43 -56.48
CA PHE A 14 79.25 -20.57 -55.08
C PHE A 14 78.39 -19.80 -54.07
N LEU A 15 77.76 -18.70 -54.51
CA LEU A 15 76.87 -17.89 -53.67
C LEU A 15 75.40 -18.37 -53.69
N ASP A 16 75.07 -19.34 -54.55
CA ASP A 16 73.75 -19.94 -54.61
C ASP A 16 73.40 -20.67 -53.29
N PRO A 17 72.23 -20.40 -52.67
CA PRO A 17 71.80 -21.08 -51.44
C PRO A 17 71.62 -22.60 -51.57
N SER A 18 71.59 -23.14 -52.79
CA SER A 18 71.51 -24.57 -53.10
C SER A 18 72.87 -25.24 -53.38
N PHE A 19 73.97 -24.48 -53.30
CA PHE A 19 75.31 -24.99 -53.55
C PHE A 19 75.66 -26.14 -52.60
N SER A 20 76.03 -27.30 -53.17
CA SER A 20 76.48 -28.46 -52.41
C SER A 20 77.93 -28.82 -52.76
N PRO A 21 78.87 -28.75 -51.80
CA PRO A 21 80.29 -29.01 -52.06
C PRO A 21 80.55 -30.40 -52.65
N ALA A 22 79.77 -31.40 -52.22
CA ALA A 22 79.90 -32.79 -52.69
C ALA A 22 79.46 -32.99 -54.15
N ALA A 23 78.40 -32.32 -54.60
CA ALA A 23 77.94 -32.42 -55.99
C ALA A 23 78.87 -31.68 -56.95
N PHE A 24 79.40 -30.53 -56.51
CA PHE A 24 80.40 -29.78 -57.26
C PHE A 24 81.69 -30.59 -57.44
N ALA A 25 82.22 -31.16 -56.35
CA ALA A 25 83.40 -32.03 -56.40
C ALA A 25 83.18 -33.25 -57.32
N ASN A 26 82.02 -33.89 -57.26
CA ASN A 26 81.68 -35.03 -58.12
C ASN A 26 81.59 -34.62 -59.61
N THR A 27 81.03 -33.44 -59.89
CA THR A 27 80.96 -32.89 -61.25
C THR A 27 82.37 -32.58 -61.80
N LEU A 28 83.28 -32.10 -60.95
CA LEU A 28 84.67 -31.81 -61.31
C LEU A 28 85.50 -33.06 -61.56
N VAL A 29 85.31 -34.12 -60.76
CA VAL A 29 85.98 -35.42 -60.97
C VAL A 29 85.49 -36.07 -62.26
N ARG A 30 84.17 -35.99 -62.54
CA ARG A 30 83.57 -36.51 -63.76
C ARG A 30 83.93 -35.72 -65.03
N SER A 31 84.24 -34.43 -64.91
CA SER A 31 84.65 -33.61 -66.06
C SER A 31 86.13 -33.78 -66.42
N THR A 32 86.96 -34.20 -65.47
CA THR A 32 88.40 -34.37 -65.64
C THR A 32 88.81 -35.79 -66.03
N ASN A 33 88.00 -36.80 -65.70
CA ASN A 33 88.31 -38.21 -65.94
C ASN A 33 87.35 -38.87 -66.94
N ASN A 34 87.89 -39.70 -67.84
CA ASN A 34 87.10 -40.57 -68.70
C ASN A 34 86.81 -41.91 -67.99
N PRO A 35 85.69 -42.60 -68.30
CA PRO A 35 85.31 -43.85 -67.63
C PRO A 35 86.27 -45.03 -67.87
N SER A 36 87.30 -44.84 -68.69
CA SER A 36 88.31 -45.84 -69.07
C SER A 36 89.67 -45.61 -68.38
N ASP A 37 89.86 -44.52 -67.64
CA ASP A 37 91.13 -44.20 -66.99
C ASP A 37 91.32 -45.01 -65.70
N THR A 38 92.35 -45.87 -65.69
CA THR A 38 92.84 -46.55 -64.50
C THR A 38 94.36 -46.35 -64.39
N PRO A 39 94.90 -45.65 -63.37
CA PRO A 39 94.23 -45.10 -62.20
C PRO A 39 93.52 -43.76 -62.44
N LEU A 40 92.49 -43.49 -61.63
CA LEU A 40 91.72 -42.23 -61.63
C LEU A 40 92.62 -41.05 -61.24
N ASP A 41 92.66 -40.01 -62.07
CA ASP A 41 93.43 -38.80 -61.79
C ASP A 41 92.64 -37.85 -60.89
N LEU A 42 92.99 -37.86 -59.60
CA LEU A 42 92.49 -36.92 -58.60
C LEU A 42 93.36 -35.67 -58.47
N SER A 43 94.56 -35.68 -59.04
CA SER A 43 95.52 -34.59 -58.88
C SER A 43 95.08 -33.36 -59.65
N THR A 44 94.58 -33.53 -60.87
CA THR A 44 94.08 -32.45 -61.72
C THR A 44 92.87 -31.72 -61.11
N PRO A 45 91.75 -32.38 -60.75
CA PRO A 45 90.61 -31.71 -60.10
C PRO A 45 90.96 -31.09 -58.74
N LEU A 46 91.82 -31.73 -57.94
CA LEU A 46 92.27 -31.17 -56.67
C LEU A 46 93.10 -29.90 -56.88
N SER A 47 94.03 -29.91 -57.84
CA SER A 47 94.84 -28.74 -58.16
C SER A 47 93.97 -27.55 -58.59
N ARG A 48 92.93 -27.80 -59.41
CA ARG A 48 91.97 -26.77 -59.81
C ARG A 48 91.23 -26.15 -58.63
N VAL A 49 90.68 -26.96 -57.73
CA VAL A 49 90.00 -26.45 -56.52
C VAL A 49 90.96 -25.67 -55.62
N LEU A 50 92.21 -26.10 -55.48
CA LEU A 50 93.21 -25.37 -54.72
C LEU A 50 93.54 -24.01 -55.35
N PHE A 51 93.67 -23.95 -56.68
CA PHE A 51 93.84 -22.68 -57.38
C PHE A 51 92.63 -21.76 -57.18
N ASP A 52 91.41 -22.30 -57.29
CA ASP A 52 90.18 -21.53 -57.09
C ASP A 52 90.09 -20.97 -55.65
N ILE A 53 90.42 -21.77 -54.63
CA ILE A 53 90.44 -21.34 -53.22
C ILE A 53 91.50 -20.26 -53.01
N GLN A 54 92.70 -20.43 -53.57
CA GLN A 54 93.77 -19.45 -53.45
C GLN A 54 93.39 -18.12 -54.11
N GLU A 55 92.75 -18.15 -55.28
CA GLU A 55 92.27 -16.95 -55.95
C GLU A 55 91.13 -16.27 -55.16
N ILE A 56 90.18 -17.04 -54.61
CA ILE A 56 89.13 -16.49 -53.73
C ILE A 56 89.73 -15.85 -52.49
N ASP A 57 90.68 -16.51 -51.84
CA ASP A 57 91.31 -16.00 -50.61
C ASP A 57 92.16 -14.75 -50.89
N THR A 58 92.92 -14.75 -51.99
CA THR A 58 93.66 -13.56 -52.42
C THR A 58 92.72 -12.42 -52.81
N HIS A 59 91.59 -12.71 -53.44
CA HIS A 59 90.59 -11.71 -53.80
C HIS A 59 89.87 -11.16 -52.57
N ILE A 60 89.45 -12.00 -51.63
CA ILE A 60 88.87 -11.59 -50.33
C ILE A 60 89.90 -10.77 -49.55
N HIS A 61 91.15 -11.21 -49.48
CA HIS A 61 92.20 -10.47 -48.78
C HIS A 61 92.45 -9.12 -49.45
N THR A 62 92.48 -9.07 -50.78
CA THR A 62 92.67 -7.82 -51.54
C THR A 62 91.49 -6.87 -51.36
N LEU A 63 90.26 -7.36 -51.45
CA LEU A 63 89.05 -6.57 -51.21
C LEU A 63 88.99 -6.10 -49.76
N THR A 64 89.17 -6.98 -48.79
CA THR A 64 89.15 -6.66 -47.37
C THR A 64 90.24 -5.67 -47.01
N THR A 65 91.43 -5.78 -47.60
CA THR A 65 92.54 -4.83 -47.35
C THR A 65 92.29 -3.48 -48.03
N LYS A 66 91.81 -3.48 -49.28
CA LYS A 66 91.47 -2.24 -50.01
C LYS A 66 90.26 -1.51 -49.41
N SER A 67 89.26 -2.24 -48.93
CA SER A 67 88.02 -1.71 -48.36
C SER A 67 87.93 -1.87 -46.83
N ALA A 68 89.06 -2.08 -46.14
CA ALA A 68 89.11 -2.26 -44.69
C ALA A 68 88.45 -1.10 -43.96
N LEU A 69 88.78 0.13 -44.37
CA LEU A 69 88.24 1.35 -43.80
C LEU A 69 86.71 1.45 -44.01
N PRO A 70 86.16 1.36 -45.23
CA PRO A 70 84.71 1.32 -45.44
C PRO A 70 83.94 0.28 -44.62
N LEU A 71 84.48 -0.94 -44.47
CA LEU A 71 83.85 -2.01 -43.70
C LEU A 71 83.82 -1.69 -42.20
N LEU A 72 84.94 -1.18 -41.66
CA LEU A 72 85.02 -0.72 -40.28
C LEU A 72 84.11 0.48 -40.03
N THR A 73 84.07 1.45 -40.96
CA THR A 73 83.17 2.61 -40.87
C THR A 73 81.72 2.17 -40.90
N ARG A 74 81.31 1.28 -41.82
CA ARG A 74 79.94 0.77 -41.88
C ARG A 74 79.55 0.01 -40.61
N THR A 75 80.45 -0.83 -40.09
CA THR A 75 80.19 -1.58 -38.86
C THR A 75 80.05 -0.63 -37.67
N ARG A 76 80.93 0.37 -37.57
CA ARG A 76 80.84 1.43 -36.56
C ARG A 76 79.55 2.24 -36.69
N ASP A 77 79.20 2.69 -37.89
CA ASP A 77 78.00 3.48 -38.12
C ASP A 77 76.74 2.67 -37.80
N GLN A 78 76.74 1.37 -38.07
CA GLN A 78 75.65 0.46 -37.72
C GLN A 78 75.54 0.27 -36.20
N THR A 79 76.66 0.10 -35.49
CA THR A 79 76.64 0.04 -34.02
C THR A 79 76.20 1.36 -33.41
N ASP A 80 76.71 2.49 -33.92
CA ASP A 80 76.39 3.83 -33.44
C ASP A 80 74.92 4.21 -33.74
N ALA A 81 74.35 3.74 -34.85
CA ALA A 81 72.93 3.90 -35.17
C ALA A 81 72.05 3.02 -34.28
N GLY A 82 72.44 1.75 -34.07
CA GLY A 82 71.74 0.83 -33.18
C GLY A 82 71.70 1.36 -31.74
N GLN A 83 72.83 1.89 -31.26
CA GLN A 83 72.94 2.47 -29.92
C GLN A 83 72.06 3.72 -29.77
N ARG A 84 72.05 4.63 -30.77
CA ARG A 84 71.15 5.80 -30.77
C ARG A 84 69.68 5.42 -30.73
N VAL A 85 69.26 4.41 -31.50
CA VAL A 85 67.87 3.93 -31.48
C VAL A 85 67.53 3.37 -30.10
N LEU A 86 68.44 2.60 -29.51
CA LEU A 86 68.24 1.99 -28.20
C LEU A 86 68.12 3.06 -27.11
N GLU A 87 68.99 4.08 -27.12
CA GLU A 87 68.93 5.22 -26.19
C GLU A 87 67.59 5.97 -26.30
N VAL A 88 67.09 6.22 -27.51
CA VAL A 88 65.79 6.89 -27.71
C VAL A 88 64.64 6.03 -27.19
N VAL A 89 64.65 4.73 -27.48
CA VAL A 89 63.61 3.81 -27.02
C VAL A 89 63.63 3.68 -25.49
N GLU A 90 64.81 3.54 -24.88
CA GLU A 90 64.94 3.53 -23.42
C GLU A 90 64.46 4.85 -22.78
N GLY A 91 64.76 5.98 -23.42
CA GLY A 91 64.23 7.28 -23.03
C GLY A 91 62.70 7.33 -23.06
N GLN A 92 62.07 6.81 -24.12
CA GLN A 92 60.61 6.78 -24.23
C GLN A 92 59.95 5.78 -23.27
N VAL A 93 60.55 4.60 -23.09
CA VAL A 93 60.04 3.59 -22.15
C VAL A 93 60.14 4.08 -20.71
N SER A 94 61.24 4.75 -20.35
CA SER A 94 61.41 5.34 -19.02
C SER A 94 60.41 6.47 -18.79
N ALA A 95 60.19 7.35 -19.77
CA ALA A 95 59.17 8.40 -19.71
C ALA A 95 57.76 7.82 -19.57
N LEU A 96 57.42 6.76 -20.32
CA LEU A 96 56.13 6.08 -20.21
C LEU A 96 55.95 5.43 -18.84
N ARG A 97 57.00 4.78 -18.32
CA ARG A 97 56.97 4.15 -16.99
C ARG A 97 56.78 5.18 -15.89
N GLU A 98 57.42 6.34 -16.02
CA GLU A 98 57.22 7.45 -15.08
C GLU A 98 55.82 8.05 -15.20
N GLY A 99 55.31 8.21 -16.43
CA GLY A 99 53.94 8.64 -16.70
C GLY A 99 52.89 7.69 -16.10
N TYR A 100 53.10 6.37 -16.23
CA TYR A 100 52.22 5.36 -15.63
C TYR A 100 52.26 5.41 -14.10
N LYS A 101 53.46 5.52 -13.50
CA LYS A 101 53.59 5.69 -12.04
C LYS A 101 52.89 6.93 -11.53
N ARG A 102 52.95 8.05 -12.28
CA ARG A 102 52.19 9.26 -11.96
C ARG A 102 50.69 9.00 -12.05
N LEU A 103 50.22 8.33 -13.10
CA LEU A 103 48.80 8.01 -13.29
C LEU A 103 48.27 7.07 -12.20
N GLU A 104 49.02 6.04 -11.84
CA GLU A 104 48.69 5.11 -10.77
C GLU A 104 48.51 5.86 -9.44
N LYS A 105 49.48 6.71 -9.09
CA LYS A 105 49.41 7.52 -7.88
C LYS A 105 48.29 8.56 -7.90
N ASP A 106 48.10 9.27 -9.01
CA ASP A 106 47.16 10.38 -9.07
C ASP A 106 45.72 9.96 -9.34
N VAL A 107 45.49 8.81 -9.98
CA VAL A 107 44.16 8.36 -10.38
C VAL A 107 43.72 7.12 -9.65
N LEU A 108 44.53 6.05 -9.61
CA LEU A 108 44.11 4.78 -8.99
C LEU A 108 43.99 4.92 -7.47
N GLU A 109 45.04 5.42 -6.81
CA GLU A 109 44.99 5.60 -5.34
C GLU A 109 43.86 6.56 -4.93
N ARG A 110 43.65 7.64 -5.71
CA ARG A 110 42.56 8.59 -5.42
C ARG A 110 41.18 8.00 -5.66
N TRP A 111 41.04 7.14 -6.68
CA TRP A 111 39.79 6.45 -6.96
C TRP A 111 39.45 5.44 -5.86
N GLU A 112 40.43 4.67 -5.38
CA GLU A 112 40.23 3.73 -4.27
C GLU A 112 39.74 4.45 -3.00
N ILE A 113 40.37 5.58 -2.64
CA ILE A 113 39.93 6.41 -1.51
C ILE A 113 38.53 6.98 -1.77
N ALA A 114 38.24 7.44 -2.99
CA ALA A 114 36.92 7.96 -3.34
C ALA A 114 35.83 6.87 -3.26
N GLU A 115 36.15 5.63 -3.60
CA GLU A 115 35.25 4.50 -3.53
C GLU A 115 34.96 4.10 -2.08
N GLU A 116 35.96 4.12 -1.20
CA GLU A 116 35.76 3.95 0.24
C GLU A 116 34.86 5.05 0.82
N VAL A 117 35.09 6.31 0.44
CA VAL A 117 34.26 7.45 0.85
C VAL A 117 32.84 7.34 0.29
N ARG A 118 32.67 6.89 -0.96
CA ARG A 118 31.35 6.60 -1.55
C ARG A 118 30.62 5.54 -0.73
N GLY A 119 31.29 4.43 -0.41
CA GLY A 119 30.72 3.37 0.42
C GLY A 119 30.40 3.83 1.84
N ALA A 120 31.19 4.73 2.43
CA ALA A 120 30.89 5.36 3.72
C ALA A 120 29.68 6.32 3.62
N ALA A 121 29.60 7.11 2.55
CA ALA A 121 28.51 8.04 2.28
C ALA A 121 27.18 7.29 2.05
N GLU A 122 27.17 6.21 1.28
CA GLU A 122 25.98 5.37 1.05
C GLU A 122 25.49 4.73 2.35
N ARG A 123 26.40 4.19 3.15
CA ARG A 123 26.06 3.67 4.49
C ARG A 123 25.50 4.76 5.39
N SER A 124 26.11 5.95 5.39
CA SER A 124 25.62 7.10 6.16
C SER A 124 24.24 7.59 5.69
N TRP A 125 23.97 7.55 4.39
CA TRP A 125 22.68 7.92 3.83
C TRP A 125 21.61 6.90 4.20
N ALA A 126 21.92 5.61 4.09
CA ALA A 126 21.03 4.53 4.51
C ALA A 126 20.69 4.61 6.01
N THR A 127 21.67 4.91 6.86
CA THR A 127 21.43 5.09 8.31
C THR A 127 20.59 6.33 8.60
N VAL A 128 20.86 7.46 7.95
CA VAL A 128 20.05 8.69 8.12
C VAL A 128 18.63 8.50 7.62
N ARG A 129 18.43 7.83 6.48
CA ARG A 129 17.10 7.52 5.93
C ARG A 129 16.30 6.68 6.92
N LEU A 130 16.88 5.60 7.43
CA LEU A 130 16.24 4.74 8.42
C LEU A 130 15.99 5.48 9.73
N ALA A 131 16.94 6.28 10.22
CA ALA A 131 16.79 7.06 11.45
C ALA A 131 15.66 8.10 11.36
N ARG A 132 15.53 8.79 10.22
CA ARG A 132 14.41 9.73 9.98
C ARG A 132 13.07 9.01 9.96
N ALA A 133 13.00 7.85 9.32
CA ALA A 133 11.78 7.05 9.27
C ALA A 133 11.37 6.55 10.67
N VAL A 134 12.33 6.00 11.43
CA VAL A 134 12.13 5.61 12.84
C VAL A 134 11.67 6.82 13.65
N GLY A 135 12.33 7.98 13.50
CA GLY A 135 11.99 9.22 14.19
C GLY A 135 10.55 9.66 13.92
N ARG A 136 10.10 9.62 12.66
CA ARG A 136 8.70 9.92 12.31
C ARG A 136 7.72 8.91 12.89
N CYS A 137 8.02 7.61 12.85
CA CYS A 137 7.19 6.59 13.49
C CYS A 137 7.06 6.82 15.01
N LEU A 138 8.15 7.17 15.70
CA LEU A 138 8.14 7.45 17.14
C LEU A 138 7.36 8.72 17.46
N VAL A 139 7.51 9.79 16.68
CA VAL A 139 6.74 11.04 16.86
C VAL A 139 5.25 10.79 16.66
N LEU A 140 4.88 10.04 15.61
CA LEU A 140 3.49 9.64 15.37
C LEU A 140 2.95 8.71 16.46
N GLY A 141 3.78 7.80 16.98
CA GLY A 141 3.44 6.95 18.12
C GLY A 141 3.17 7.76 19.39
N ARG A 142 4.04 8.72 19.71
CA ARG A 142 3.82 9.66 20.83
C ARG A 142 2.56 10.50 20.64
N GLN A 143 2.28 10.95 19.43
CA GLN A 143 1.04 11.66 19.13
C GLN A 143 -0.18 10.78 19.33
N LEU A 144 -0.10 9.49 18.94
CA LEU A 144 -1.16 8.51 19.16
C LEU A 144 -1.38 8.25 20.66
N GLU A 145 -0.32 8.10 21.45
CA GLU A 145 -0.42 7.98 22.92
C GLU A 145 -1.13 9.18 23.55
N GLY A 146 -0.75 10.41 23.17
CA GLY A 146 -1.42 11.62 23.64
C GLY A 146 -2.92 11.63 23.30
N GLN A 147 -3.27 11.25 22.07
CA GLN A 147 -4.66 11.15 21.63
C GLN A 147 -5.43 10.02 22.32
N MET A 148 -4.77 8.91 22.66
CA MET A 148 -5.36 7.82 23.44
C MET A 148 -5.61 8.19 24.90
N LEU A 149 -4.73 9.01 25.49
CA LEU A 149 -4.93 9.54 26.84
C LEU A 149 -6.10 10.53 26.88
N GLU A 150 -6.24 11.39 25.86
CA GLU A 150 -7.42 12.26 25.68
C GLU A 150 -8.71 11.42 25.55
N LEU A 151 -8.66 10.30 24.81
CA LEU A 151 -9.80 9.40 24.60
C LEU A 151 -10.20 8.58 25.82
N THR A 152 -9.22 8.17 26.63
CA THR A 152 -9.47 7.37 27.84
C THR A 152 -9.94 8.24 29.01
N GLY A 153 -9.87 9.57 28.85
CA GLY A 153 -10.06 10.53 29.91
C GLY A 153 -8.81 10.55 30.78
N GLY A 154 -8.17 11.71 30.89
CA GLY A 154 -7.05 11.89 31.81
C GLY A 154 -7.48 11.51 33.23
N ALA A 155 -7.06 10.34 33.69
CA ALA A 155 -7.24 9.87 35.06
C ALA A 155 -6.32 10.69 35.97
N GLY A 156 -6.62 11.98 36.17
CA GLY A 156 -5.83 12.85 37.02
C GLY A 156 -5.87 14.33 36.66
N ALA A 157 -7.04 14.98 36.73
CA ALA A 157 -7.10 16.41 37.01
C ALA A 157 -8.47 16.78 37.59
N VAL A 158 -8.47 17.08 38.88
CA VAL A 158 -9.57 17.73 39.60
C VAL A 158 -9.70 19.16 39.07
N SER A 159 -10.76 19.46 38.31
CA SER A 159 -11.39 20.78 38.35
C SER A 159 -12.85 20.73 37.90
N GLY A 160 -13.73 21.10 38.85
CA GLY A 160 -15.03 21.73 38.60
C GLY A 160 -15.99 21.14 37.57
N GLY A 161 -16.77 20.13 37.98
CA GLY A 161 -18.23 20.10 37.74
C GLY A 161 -18.77 20.02 36.30
N SER A 162 -17.94 19.90 35.26
CA SER A 162 -18.42 19.65 33.89
C SER A 162 -18.17 18.18 33.55
N LEU A 163 -19.24 17.45 33.23
CA LEU A 163 -19.19 16.08 32.71
C LEU A 163 -18.05 15.95 31.71
N VAL A 164 -17.12 15.04 31.98
CA VAL A 164 -15.97 14.71 31.12
C VAL A 164 -16.48 14.51 29.69
N VAL A 165 -16.31 15.54 28.85
CA VAL A 165 -16.69 15.50 27.45
C VAL A 165 -15.65 14.63 26.79
N GLU A 166 -16.00 13.36 26.55
CA GLU A 166 -15.20 12.49 25.70
C GLU A 166 -15.01 13.18 24.35
N ASP A 167 -13.76 13.55 24.04
CA ASP A 167 -13.43 14.23 22.79
C ASP A 167 -13.59 13.26 21.61
N HIS A 168 -14.81 13.19 21.08
CA HIS A 168 -15.13 12.46 19.86
C HIS A 168 -14.32 12.93 18.64
N ARG A 169 -13.73 14.13 18.72
CA ARG A 169 -12.72 14.64 17.78
C ARG A 169 -11.35 13.99 17.95
N ALA A 170 -10.95 13.62 19.18
CA ALA A 170 -9.73 12.87 19.43
C ALA A 170 -9.79 11.48 18.77
N LEU A 171 -10.98 10.87 18.68
CA LEU A 171 -11.21 9.58 18.02
C LEU A 171 -10.85 9.65 16.52
N VAL A 172 -11.32 10.70 15.84
CA VAL A 172 -11.01 10.94 14.41
C VAL A 172 -9.53 11.24 14.21
N ARG A 173 -8.95 12.08 15.07
CA ARG A 173 -7.51 12.39 15.03
C ARG A 173 -6.66 11.12 15.21
N ALA A 174 -7.00 10.27 16.18
CA ALA A 174 -6.33 8.99 16.43
C ALA A 174 -6.47 8.01 15.26
N SER A 175 -7.63 7.97 14.60
CA SER A 175 -7.80 7.13 13.40
C SER A 175 -6.92 7.59 12.24
N ASN A 176 -6.76 8.91 12.05
CA ASN A 176 -5.91 9.46 11.00
C ASN A 176 -4.41 9.23 11.29
N THR A 177 -3.96 9.38 12.54
CA THR A 177 -2.57 9.09 12.92
C THR A 177 -2.24 7.61 12.80
N LEU A 178 -3.16 6.73 13.20
CA LEU A 178 -3.04 5.28 12.99
C LEU A 178 -2.96 4.92 11.51
N LEU A 179 -3.72 5.62 10.66
CA LEU A 179 -3.66 5.42 9.23
C LEU A 179 -2.32 5.90 8.66
N MET A 180 -1.82 7.07 9.06
CA MET A 180 -0.47 7.53 8.66
C MET A 180 0.62 6.55 9.09
N LEU A 181 0.53 5.98 10.30
CA LEU A 181 1.42 4.91 10.76
C LEU A 181 1.31 3.67 9.87
N ARG A 182 0.10 3.19 9.59
CA ARG A 182 -0.12 2.06 8.67
C ARG A 182 0.48 2.33 7.30
N ARG A 183 0.36 3.55 6.77
CA ARG A 183 0.92 3.92 5.46
C ARG A 183 2.41 3.68 5.48
N MET A 184 3.12 4.20 6.48
CA MET A 184 4.56 3.99 6.66
C MET A 184 4.97 2.50 6.77
N PHE A 185 4.08 1.62 7.24
CA PHE A 185 4.38 0.18 7.32
C PHE A 185 4.08 -0.59 6.03
N ILE A 186 3.16 -0.09 5.21
CA ILE A 186 2.72 -0.74 3.97
C ILE A 186 3.61 -0.29 2.80
N THR A 187 4.09 0.95 2.81
CA THR A 187 5.02 1.50 1.80
C THR A 187 6.43 0.94 2.01
N THR A 188 6.67 -0.30 1.62
CA THR A 188 7.99 -0.95 1.73
C THR A 188 8.75 -0.97 0.40
N GLU A 189 8.47 -0.05 -0.51
CA GLU A 189 9.22 0.05 -1.78
C GLU A 189 10.65 0.56 -1.51
N ASP A 190 11.63 0.00 -2.24
CA ASP A 190 13.08 0.19 -1.99
C ASP A 190 13.54 1.66 -2.02
N GLU A 191 12.80 2.52 -2.72
CA GLU A 191 13.06 3.96 -2.86
C GLU A 191 12.37 4.83 -1.80
N GLU A 192 11.38 4.28 -1.09
CA GLU A 192 10.64 5.04 -0.09
C GLU A 192 11.33 5.03 1.27
N GLU A 193 11.14 6.11 2.02
CA GLU A 193 11.84 6.34 3.29
C GLU A 193 11.53 5.27 4.36
N SER A 194 10.52 4.43 4.16
CA SER A 194 10.06 3.38 5.07
C SER A 194 10.73 2.02 4.90
N TYR A 195 11.61 1.86 3.90
CA TYR A 195 12.29 0.60 3.67
C TYR A 195 13.14 0.15 4.88
N GLY A 196 12.91 -1.08 5.36
CA GLY A 196 13.65 -1.68 6.47
C GLY A 196 13.15 -1.35 7.88
N LEU A 197 12.04 -0.61 8.03
CA LEU A 197 11.45 -0.28 9.34
C LEU A 197 11.15 -1.54 10.19
N ASP A 198 10.65 -2.62 9.58
CA ASP A 198 10.25 -3.86 10.29
C ASP A 198 11.45 -4.64 10.90
N ARG A 199 12.66 -4.39 10.39
CA ARG A 199 13.89 -5.00 10.92
C ARG A 199 14.29 -4.41 12.27
N VAL A 200 13.83 -3.19 12.59
CA VAL A 200 14.18 -2.48 13.82
C VAL A 200 13.33 -2.98 14.99
N LYS A 201 13.99 -3.49 16.04
CA LYS A 201 13.30 -4.05 17.22
C LYS A 201 12.36 -3.05 17.90
N VAL A 202 12.76 -1.78 18.04
CA VAL A 202 11.96 -0.71 18.66
C VAL A 202 10.64 -0.47 17.92
N ILE A 203 10.65 -0.61 16.60
CA ILE A 203 9.45 -0.46 15.78
C ILE A 203 8.52 -1.66 15.97
N ARG A 204 9.09 -2.87 16.07
CA ARG A 204 8.32 -4.08 16.35
C ARG A 204 7.65 -4.01 17.73
N THR A 205 8.35 -3.52 18.75
CA THR A 205 7.78 -3.31 20.09
C THR A 205 6.72 -2.21 20.06
N LEU A 206 6.96 -1.09 19.36
CA LEU A 206 5.94 -0.05 19.21
C LEU A 206 4.67 -0.58 18.50
N ARG A 207 4.84 -1.48 17.52
CA ARG A 207 3.73 -2.12 16.83
C ARG A 207 2.94 -3.05 17.76
N SER A 208 3.61 -3.93 18.51
CA SER A 208 2.94 -4.88 19.40
C SER A 208 2.31 -4.21 20.61
N ASP A 209 3.00 -3.24 21.21
CA ASP A 209 2.69 -2.73 22.54
C ASP A 209 1.81 -1.48 22.51
N LEU A 210 1.88 -0.70 21.42
CA LEU A 210 1.09 0.53 21.27
C LEU A 210 0.10 0.44 20.10
N ILE A 211 0.55 0.18 18.87
CA ILE A 211 -0.31 0.30 17.68
C ILE A 211 -1.46 -0.71 17.68
N ASN A 212 -1.16 -2.00 17.89
CA ASN A 212 -2.18 -3.06 17.89
C ASN A 212 -3.24 -2.86 18.99
N PRO A 213 -2.88 -2.58 20.27
CA PRO A 213 -3.88 -2.29 21.29
C PRO A 213 -4.59 -0.95 21.07
N ALA A 214 -3.91 0.08 20.56
CA ALA A 214 -4.55 1.34 20.18
C ALA A 214 -5.65 1.13 19.13
N GLU A 215 -5.35 0.34 18.11
CA GLU A 215 -6.31 0.00 17.07
C GLU A 215 -7.52 -0.76 17.64
N SER A 216 -7.29 -1.77 18.46
CA SER A 216 -8.34 -2.56 19.09
C SER A 216 -9.24 -1.70 19.99
N THR A 217 -8.64 -0.82 20.79
CA THR A 217 -9.38 0.09 21.69
C THR A 217 -10.19 1.13 20.92
N ILE A 218 -9.64 1.75 19.87
CA ILE A 218 -10.38 2.69 19.02
C ILE A 218 -11.55 1.99 18.32
N LYS A 219 -11.34 0.79 17.76
CA LYS A 219 -12.42 -0.02 17.17
C LYS A 219 -13.51 -0.31 18.20
N ALA A 220 -13.14 -0.87 19.36
CA ALA A 220 -14.08 -1.22 20.41
C ALA A 220 -14.90 0.00 20.87
N ARG A 221 -14.25 1.15 21.08
CA ARG A 221 -14.93 2.40 21.46
C ARG A 221 -15.88 2.89 20.38
N ALA A 222 -15.47 2.93 19.12
CA ALA A 222 -16.34 3.34 18.02
C ALA A 222 -17.55 2.39 17.87
N THR A 223 -17.35 1.07 18.00
CA THR A 223 -18.47 0.11 18.01
C THR A 223 -19.43 0.33 19.19
N GLN A 224 -18.90 0.67 20.36
CA GLN A 224 -19.70 0.92 21.56
C GLN A 224 -20.54 2.19 21.43
N ILE A 225 -20.00 3.26 20.82
CA ILE A 225 -20.73 4.51 20.57
C ILE A 225 -21.93 4.24 19.65
N ILE A 226 -21.73 3.48 18.56
CA ILE A 226 -22.81 3.12 17.65
C ILE A 226 -23.86 2.24 18.35
N ASN A 227 -23.42 1.24 19.12
CA ASN A 227 -24.34 0.34 19.83
C ASN A 227 -25.16 1.02 20.93
N LYS A 228 -24.65 2.10 21.52
CA LYS A 228 -25.36 2.91 22.53
C LYS A 228 -26.28 3.96 21.91
N PHE A 229 -26.36 4.05 20.59
CA PHE A 229 -27.18 5.06 19.93
C PHE A 229 -28.67 4.91 20.27
N SER A 230 -29.28 6.00 20.74
CA SER A 230 -30.71 6.10 21.01
C SER A 230 -31.22 7.52 20.79
N LEU A 231 -32.43 7.67 20.25
CA LEU A 231 -33.12 8.96 20.16
C LEU A 231 -33.43 9.55 21.53
N SER A 232 -33.45 8.75 22.61
CA SER A 232 -33.58 9.29 23.97
C SER A 232 -32.41 10.21 24.34
N SER A 233 -31.24 10.10 23.72
CA SER A 233 -30.16 11.09 23.88
C SER A 233 -30.34 12.34 23.01
N LEU A 234 -31.28 12.33 22.07
CA LEU A 234 -31.60 13.41 21.13
C LEU A 234 -32.91 14.14 21.47
N ALA A 235 -33.81 13.49 22.21
CA ALA A 235 -35.22 13.87 22.35
C ALA A 235 -35.69 14.13 23.80
N VAL A 236 -34.79 14.40 24.76
CA VAL A 236 -35.21 14.85 26.11
C VAL A 236 -35.75 16.29 26.03
N ASP A 237 -36.93 16.44 25.43
CA ASP A 237 -37.74 17.64 25.51
C ASP A 237 -39.21 17.20 25.46
N THR A 238 -40.02 17.72 26.38
CA THR A 238 -41.48 17.52 26.54
C THR A 238 -41.96 16.32 27.39
N GLY A 239 -41.86 16.50 28.71
CA GLY A 239 -42.70 15.82 29.69
C GLY A 239 -43.20 16.83 30.73
N GLY A 240 -44.02 17.80 30.34
CA GLY A 240 -44.54 18.78 31.28
C GLY A 240 -45.42 19.87 30.69
N VAL A 241 -46.60 19.53 30.16
CA VAL A 241 -47.70 20.49 30.01
C VAL A 241 -49.03 19.77 30.25
N GLY A 242 -49.69 20.04 31.40
CA GLY A 242 -51.12 19.79 31.57
C GLY A 242 -51.61 19.33 32.96
N SER A 243 -51.98 20.31 33.79
CA SER A 243 -53.11 20.28 34.75
C SER A 243 -52.89 19.73 36.18
N GLY A 244 -52.81 20.65 37.14
CA GLY A 244 -53.00 20.38 38.57
C GLY A 244 -52.64 21.59 39.44
N ALA A 245 -53.65 22.34 39.88
CA ALA A 245 -53.51 23.53 40.70
C ALA A 245 -53.01 23.22 42.13
N GLY A 246 -52.19 24.13 42.67
CA GLY A 246 -52.06 24.40 44.11
C GLY A 246 -51.11 23.50 44.91
N GLY A 247 -50.00 24.06 45.43
CA GLY A 247 -49.23 23.43 46.49
C GLY A 247 -47.80 23.97 46.63
N SER A 248 -47.58 24.80 47.64
CA SER A 248 -46.27 25.29 48.10
C SER A 248 -45.33 24.16 48.54
N GLY A 249 -44.03 24.24 48.22
CA GLY A 249 -43.00 23.38 48.81
C GLY A 249 -41.75 23.19 47.96
N THR A 250 -40.68 23.92 48.32
CA THR A 250 -39.26 23.77 47.95
C THR A 250 -38.77 22.40 47.45
N GLN A 251 -38.23 22.34 46.21
CA GLN A 251 -36.96 21.65 45.91
C GLN A 251 -36.45 21.93 44.47
N LEU A 252 -35.15 22.24 44.41
CA LEU A 252 -34.21 22.32 43.29
C LEU A 252 -34.57 21.63 41.97
N GLN A 253 -34.62 22.38 40.86
CA GLN A 253 -34.20 21.88 39.54
C GLN A 253 -33.93 23.03 38.56
N ALA A 254 -32.66 23.23 38.21
CA ALA A 254 -32.25 24.01 37.04
C ALA A 254 -32.34 23.09 35.80
N SER A 255 -33.27 23.36 34.89
CA SER A 255 -33.38 22.65 33.60
C SER A 255 -34.08 23.57 32.60
N GLY A 256 -33.38 23.92 31.50
CA GLY A 256 -34.01 24.73 30.44
C GLY A 256 -33.17 25.09 29.21
N THR A 257 -31.84 24.92 29.18
CA THR A 257 -31.03 25.43 28.04
C THR A 257 -30.00 24.45 27.44
N SER A 258 -29.84 23.23 27.95
CA SER A 258 -28.78 22.28 27.52
C SER A 258 -29.19 21.22 26.49
N THR A 259 -30.43 21.22 26.01
CA THR A 259 -31.00 20.09 25.25
C THR A 259 -30.60 20.04 23.77
N PHE A 260 -30.50 21.20 23.08
CA PHE A 260 -30.09 21.23 21.67
C PHE A 260 -28.60 20.87 21.52
N ALA A 261 -27.75 21.42 22.39
CA ALA A 261 -26.32 21.14 22.42
C ALA A 261 -26.02 19.65 22.68
N GLN A 262 -26.78 18.99 23.56
CA GLN A 262 -26.65 17.55 23.81
C GLN A 262 -27.04 16.70 22.60
N ALA A 263 -28.10 17.09 21.88
CA ALA A 263 -28.54 16.39 20.68
C ALA A 263 -27.53 16.52 19.53
N GLU A 264 -26.98 17.72 19.33
CA GLU A 264 -25.94 17.97 18.34
C GLU A 264 -24.63 17.26 18.71
N ASP A 265 -24.28 17.23 20.00
CA ASP A 265 -23.13 16.48 20.50
C ASP A 265 -23.29 14.97 20.26
N ALA A 266 -24.46 14.39 20.56
CA ALA A 266 -24.75 12.99 20.25
C ALA A 266 -24.63 12.68 18.75
N LYS A 267 -25.18 13.55 17.89
CA LYS A 267 -25.02 13.46 16.43
C LYS A 267 -23.55 13.48 16.01
N SER A 268 -22.76 14.39 16.59
CA SER A 268 -21.34 14.52 16.27
C SER A 268 -20.53 13.29 16.72
N ARG A 269 -20.85 12.70 17.87
CA ARG A 269 -20.23 11.45 18.39
C ARG A 269 -20.49 10.24 17.48
N ILE A 270 -21.70 10.11 16.96
CA ILE A 270 -22.04 9.00 16.05
C ILE A 270 -21.37 9.23 14.70
N THR A 271 -21.38 10.48 14.21
CA THR A 271 -20.72 10.83 12.95
C THR A 271 -19.23 10.54 13.03
N SER A 272 -18.56 10.88 14.13
CA SER A 272 -17.15 10.54 14.34
C SER A 272 -16.90 9.04 14.49
N ALA A 273 -17.78 8.30 15.18
CA ALA A 273 -17.67 6.84 15.26
C ALA A 273 -17.83 6.16 13.90
N ILE A 274 -18.75 6.66 13.06
CA ILE A 274 -18.95 6.17 11.69
C ILE A 274 -17.74 6.50 10.82
N THR A 275 -17.23 7.74 10.87
CA THR A 275 -16.05 8.13 10.07
C THR A 275 -14.81 7.36 10.51
N THR A 276 -14.61 7.12 11.80
CA THR A 276 -13.47 6.31 12.28
C THR A 276 -13.54 4.85 11.89
N LEU A 277 -14.70 4.19 11.99
CA LEU A 277 -14.85 2.81 11.52
C LEU A 277 -14.71 2.69 10.00
N TYR A 278 -15.15 3.72 9.26
CA TYR A 278 -14.93 3.80 7.83
C TYR A 278 -13.42 3.92 7.51
N LEU A 279 -12.71 4.83 8.18
CA LEU A 279 -11.27 5.04 8.01
C LEU A 279 -10.41 3.85 8.47
N LEU A 280 -10.89 3.09 9.46
CA LEU A 280 -10.15 1.99 10.06
C LEU A 280 -10.53 0.61 9.49
N SER A 281 -11.43 0.58 8.51
CA SER A 281 -11.79 -0.64 7.80
C SER A 281 -10.56 -1.23 7.07
N PRO A 282 -10.50 -2.56 6.91
CA PRO A 282 -9.30 -3.23 6.42
C PRO A 282 -9.16 -2.92 4.93
N THR A 283 -8.06 -2.28 4.55
CA THR A 283 -7.65 -2.15 3.15
C THR A 283 -6.52 -3.15 2.92
N PRO A 284 -6.76 -4.28 2.24
CA PRO A 284 -5.73 -5.29 2.03
C PRO A 284 -4.54 -4.80 1.18
N HIS A 285 -4.69 -3.73 0.39
CA HIS A 285 -3.66 -3.22 -0.51
C HIS A 285 -3.59 -1.69 -0.56
N THR A 286 -2.40 -1.16 -0.91
CA THR A 286 -2.02 0.27 -0.95
C THR A 286 -2.85 1.14 -1.91
N SER A 287 -3.54 0.53 -2.89
CA SER A 287 -4.35 1.26 -3.87
C SER A 287 -5.60 0.46 -4.29
N ILE A 288 -6.68 0.60 -3.54
CA ILE A 288 -7.97 0.02 -3.92
C ILE A 288 -8.78 1.07 -4.67
N LEU A 289 -9.39 0.66 -5.78
CA LEU A 289 -10.35 1.48 -6.52
C LEU A 289 -11.55 1.79 -5.63
N ALA A 290 -12.07 3.02 -5.67
CA ALA A 290 -13.22 3.43 -4.85
C ALA A 290 -14.48 2.54 -5.03
N SER A 291 -14.57 1.80 -6.15
CA SER A 291 -15.64 0.85 -6.47
C SER A 291 -15.54 -0.50 -5.76
N GLU A 292 -14.34 -0.90 -5.32
CA GLU A 292 -14.08 -2.21 -4.70
C GLU A 292 -14.00 -2.13 -3.17
N PHE A 293 -13.83 -0.92 -2.63
CA PHE A 293 -13.77 -0.70 -1.20
C PHE A 293 -15.14 -0.92 -0.53
N GLN A 294 -15.22 -1.98 0.28
CA GLN A 294 -16.35 -2.23 1.16
C GLN A 294 -15.90 -1.99 2.61
N PRO A 295 -16.55 -1.08 3.36
CA PRO A 295 -16.17 -0.82 4.74
C PRO A 295 -16.70 -1.95 5.65
N GLU A 296 -16.03 -3.10 5.64
CA GLU A 296 -16.48 -4.31 6.33
C GLU A 296 -16.71 -4.09 7.83
N LEU A 297 -15.83 -3.35 8.51
CA LEU A 297 -15.97 -3.06 9.94
C LEU A 297 -17.20 -2.19 10.25
N LEU A 298 -17.48 -1.19 9.41
CA LEU A 298 -18.66 -0.36 9.55
C LEU A 298 -19.93 -1.18 9.29
N LEU A 299 -19.92 -1.97 8.21
CA LEU A 299 -21.06 -2.80 7.84
C LEU A 299 -21.35 -3.87 8.91
N ALA A 300 -20.32 -4.52 9.44
CA ALA A 300 -20.46 -5.52 10.50
C ALA A 300 -21.05 -4.92 11.78
N THR A 301 -20.61 -3.72 12.19
CA THR A 301 -21.14 -3.06 13.39
C THR A 301 -22.58 -2.60 13.21
N LEU A 302 -22.92 -2.02 12.05
CA LEU A 302 -24.29 -1.60 11.76
C LEU A 302 -25.25 -2.79 11.63
N LYS A 303 -24.82 -3.89 10.98
CA LYS A 303 -25.57 -5.15 10.96
C LYS A 303 -25.78 -5.71 12.37
N GLY A 304 -24.73 -5.72 13.19
CA GLY A 304 -24.78 -6.16 14.58
C GLY A 304 -25.76 -5.34 15.43
N TYR A 305 -25.77 -4.02 15.26
CA TYR A 305 -26.70 -3.13 15.93
C TYR A 305 -28.16 -3.46 15.58
N ILE A 306 -28.49 -3.54 14.29
CA ILE A 306 -29.86 -3.84 13.82
C ILE A 306 -30.28 -5.24 14.31
N HIS A 307 -29.41 -6.23 14.25
CA HIS A 307 -29.69 -7.57 14.75
C HIS A 307 -29.94 -7.58 16.27
N THR A 308 -29.17 -6.82 17.04
CA THR A 308 -29.36 -6.68 18.49
C THR A 308 -30.72 -6.02 18.80
N CYS A 309 -31.08 -4.97 18.07
CA CYS A 309 -32.39 -4.33 18.17
C CYS A 309 -33.53 -5.30 17.84
N LEU A 310 -33.39 -6.12 16.79
CA LEU A 310 -34.37 -7.14 16.38
C LEU A 310 -34.54 -8.22 17.44
N THR A 311 -33.46 -8.88 17.85
CA THR A 311 -33.49 -9.99 18.82
C THR A 311 -34.02 -9.53 20.18
N SER A 312 -33.62 -8.34 20.65
CA SER A 312 -34.17 -7.76 21.88
C SER A 312 -35.66 -7.42 21.76
N SER A 313 -36.10 -6.87 20.62
CA SER A 313 -37.52 -6.54 20.39
C SER A 313 -38.40 -7.79 20.30
N LEU A 314 -37.92 -8.84 19.63
CA LEU A 314 -38.57 -10.15 19.58
C LEU A 314 -38.70 -10.77 20.98
N ALA A 315 -37.63 -10.77 21.77
CA ALA A 315 -37.64 -11.32 23.13
C ALA A 315 -38.56 -10.55 24.08
N SER A 316 -38.65 -9.22 23.95
CA SER A 316 -39.61 -8.42 24.74
C SER A 316 -41.05 -8.64 24.30
N LEU A 317 -41.30 -8.69 22.99
CA LEU A 317 -42.65 -8.86 22.45
C LEU A 317 -43.21 -10.27 22.69
N SER A 318 -42.40 -11.31 22.56
CA SER A 318 -42.81 -12.69 22.91
C SER A 318 -43.20 -12.82 24.39
N ARG A 319 -42.45 -12.18 25.30
CA ARG A 319 -42.79 -12.13 26.73
C ARG A 319 -44.06 -11.32 26.98
N SER A 320 -44.24 -10.16 26.39
CA SER A 320 -45.43 -9.34 26.61
C SER A 320 -46.70 -9.90 25.98
N LEU A 321 -46.59 -10.69 24.91
CA LEU A 321 -47.71 -11.49 24.40
C LEU A 321 -48.14 -12.60 25.36
N SER A 322 -47.23 -13.11 26.19
CA SER A 322 -47.59 -14.01 27.30
C SER A 322 -48.13 -13.28 28.53
N MET A 323 -47.78 -12.00 28.70
CA MET A 323 -48.11 -11.13 29.84
C MET A 323 -48.69 -9.78 29.37
N LEU A 324 -49.97 -9.80 28.98
CA LEU A 324 -50.68 -8.68 28.34
C LEU A 324 -50.58 -7.30 29.04
N PRO A 325 -50.51 -7.17 30.38
CA PRO A 325 -50.40 -5.86 31.03
C PRO A 325 -49.16 -5.05 30.65
N THR A 326 -48.08 -5.74 30.24
CA THR A 326 -46.81 -5.10 29.86
C THR A 326 -46.71 -4.77 28.37
N LEU A 327 -47.72 -5.15 27.58
CA LEU A 327 -47.69 -5.05 26.12
C LEU A 327 -47.53 -3.61 25.64
N ASP A 328 -48.30 -2.67 26.19
CA ASP A 328 -48.25 -1.26 25.78
C ASP A 328 -46.84 -0.67 25.99
N ARG A 329 -46.23 -0.93 27.14
CA ARG A 329 -44.85 -0.55 27.42
C ARG A 329 -43.87 -1.17 26.42
N THR A 330 -43.99 -2.46 26.13
CA THR A 330 -43.09 -3.11 25.15
C THR A 330 -43.28 -2.58 23.73
N LEU A 331 -44.50 -2.27 23.32
CA LEU A 331 -44.78 -1.67 22.01
C LEU A 331 -44.20 -0.26 21.91
N GLN A 332 -44.28 0.53 22.98
CA GLN A 332 -43.60 1.83 23.05
C GLN A 332 -42.09 1.69 22.90
N GLU A 333 -41.45 0.76 23.62
CA GLU A 333 -40.00 0.48 23.51
C GLU A 333 -39.60 0.02 22.10
N ILE A 334 -40.43 -0.79 21.43
CA ILE A 334 -40.17 -1.27 20.05
C ILE A 334 -40.33 -0.13 19.05
N SER A 335 -41.36 0.71 19.21
CA SER A 335 -41.53 1.89 18.37
C SER A 335 -40.35 2.85 18.51
N ALA A 336 -39.83 3.06 19.73
CA ALA A 336 -38.64 3.88 19.97
C ALA A 336 -37.38 3.29 19.31
N LYS A 337 -37.18 1.97 19.36
CA LYS A 337 -36.07 1.30 18.65
C LYS A 337 -36.17 1.45 17.13
N CYS A 338 -37.37 1.39 16.56
CA CYS A 338 -37.58 1.63 15.14
C CYS A 338 -37.29 3.09 14.77
N GLN A 339 -37.71 4.05 15.61
CA GLN A 339 -37.36 5.45 15.43
C GLN A 339 -35.84 5.68 15.49
N ASN A 340 -35.11 4.98 16.37
CA ASN A 340 -33.64 5.02 16.39
C ASN A 340 -33.03 4.53 15.06
N ILE A 341 -33.56 3.44 14.49
CA ILE A 341 -33.10 2.91 13.19
C ILE A 341 -33.40 3.91 12.06
N MET A 342 -34.56 4.56 12.08
CA MET A 342 -34.88 5.62 11.12
C MET A 342 -33.95 6.84 11.25
N ALA A 343 -33.65 7.25 12.49
CA ALA A 343 -32.73 8.35 12.74
C ALA A 343 -31.31 8.01 12.26
N LEU A 344 -30.87 6.76 12.43
CA LEU A 344 -29.60 6.26 11.91
C LEU A 344 -29.57 6.27 10.38
N GLU A 345 -30.66 5.87 9.72
CA GLU A 345 -30.80 5.92 8.25
C GLU A 345 -30.67 7.36 7.74
N ALA A 346 -31.40 8.30 8.34
CA ALA A 346 -31.32 9.73 8.01
C ALA A 346 -29.90 10.29 8.24
N LEU A 347 -29.21 9.87 9.31
CA LEU A 347 -27.81 10.25 9.53
C LEU A 347 -26.88 9.73 8.45
N LEU A 348 -26.99 8.45 8.10
CA LEU A 348 -26.14 7.82 7.07
C LEU A 348 -26.37 8.43 5.67
N GLU A 349 -27.56 8.97 5.41
CA GLU A 349 -27.85 9.73 4.19
C GLU A 349 -27.14 11.09 4.17
N THR A 350 -26.96 11.73 5.33
CA THR A 350 -26.32 13.05 5.44
C THR A 350 -24.79 13.01 5.48
N ILE A 351 -24.20 11.87 5.88
CA ILE A 351 -22.75 11.73 6.03
C ILE A 351 -22.12 11.39 4.68
N LYS A 352 -21.32 12.32 4.14
CA LYS A 352 -20.45 12.08 2.99
C LYS A 352 -19.26 11.20 3.40
N PRO A 353 -18.82 10.25 2.57
CA PRO A 353 -17.66 9.42 2.86
C PRO A 353 -16.41 10.31 3.00
N PRO A 354 -15.66 10.21 4.11
CA PRO A 354 -14.41 10.95 4.26
C PRO A 354 -13.38 10.46 3.25
N SER A 355 -12.53 11.36 2.77
CA SER A 355 -11.43 11.02 1.85
C SER A 355 -10.50 10.01 2.52
N HIS A 356 -10.50 8.77 2.02
CA HIS A 356 -9.63 7.73 2.55
C HIS A 356 -8.26 7.83 1.88
N PRO A 357 -7.17 8.07 2.63
CA PRO A 357 -5.81 8.20 2.08
C PRO A 357 -5.23 6.98 1.33
N PHE A 358 -5.87 5.79 1.40
CA PHE A 358 -5.51 4.62 0.58
C PHE A 358 -6.47 4.35 -0.61
N ILE A 359 -7.47 5.21 -0.81
CA ILE A 359 -8.38 5.11 -1.96
C ILE A 359 -7.93 6.15 -2.99
N ASN A 360 -7.65 5.68 -4.20
CA ASN A 360 -7.26 6.55 -5.29
C ASN A 360 -8.52 7.08 -5.99
N TYR A 361 -8.88 8.34 -5.73
CA TYR A 361 -10.05 8.99 -6.32
C TYR A 361 -9.82 9.51 -7.76
N ASN A 362 -8.60 9.35 -8.30
CA ASN A 362 -8.18 9.97 -9.57
C ASN A 362 -8.53 9.22 -10.87
N TYR A 363 -9.35 8.18 -10.83
CA TYR A 363 -9.87 7.57 -12.05
C TYR A 363 -11.35 7.97 -12.24
N PRO A 364 -11.71 8.65 -13.36
CA PRO A 364 -13.10 8.86 -13.70
C PRO A 364 -13.73 7.48 -13.84
N SER A 365 -14.76 7.22 -13.05
CA SER A 365 -15.64 6.08 -13.22
C SER A 365 -15.97 5.94 -14.72
N LEU A 366 -15.58 4.82 -15.32
CA LEU A 366 -15.83 4.48 -16.72
C LEU A 366 -17.34 4.40 -16.93
N SER A 367 -17.92 5.55 -17.24
CA SER A 367 -19.29 5.70 -17.71
C SER A 367 -19.30 5.11 -19.11
N THR A 368 -19.67 3.83 -19.16
CA THR A 368 -19.79 3.09 -20.41
C THR A 368 -21.13 3.51 -21.06
N HIS A 369 -21.00 4.36 -22.09
CA HIS A 369 -21.99 4.81 -23.09
C HIS A 369 -23.07 5.79 -22.58
N SER A 370 -23.38 6.93 -23.22
CA SER A 370 -23.20 7.38 -24.60
C SER A 370 -23.05 8.91 -24.64
N GLY A 371 -22.32 9.42 -25.63
CA GLY A 371 -22.16 10.86 -25.83
C GLY A 371 -23.36 11.48 -26.51
N THR A 372 -23.90 12.56 -25.93
CA THR A 372 -24.40 13.70 -26.71
C THR A 372 -24.41 14.96 -25.85
N ARG A 373 -24.24 16.09 -26.52
CA ARG A 373 -23.82 17.42 -26.03
C ARG A 373 -24.81 18.10 -25.07
N ALA A 374 -24.21 19.00 -24.27
CA ALA A 374 -24.75 20.15 -23.55
C ALA A 374 -26.23 20.53 -23.75
N GLY A 375 -26.94 20.64 -22.63
CA GLY A 375 -28.23 21.29 -22.51
C GLY A 375 -28.68 21.33 -21.05
N SER A 376 -28.61 22.50 -20.43
CA SER A 376 -29.16 22.80 -19.11
C SER A 376 -30.64 22.42 -19.00
N THR A 377 -31.01 21.59 -18.03
CA THR A 377 -32.26 21.67 -17.24
C THR A 377 -32.29 20.55 -16.20
N SER A 378 -32.76 20.90 -15.00
CA SER A 378 -33.14 20.07 -13.85
C SER A 378 -33.31 18.57 -14.10
N ASN A 379 -32.67 17.71 -13.28
CA ASN A 379 -33.29 16.50 -12.74
C ASN A 379 -32.54 15.91 -11.54
N SER A 380 -33.30 15.74 -10.46
CA SER A 380 -32.95 15.31 -9.10
C SER A 380 -32.71 13.80 -8.98
N ALA A 381 -31.71 13.24 -9.68
CA ALA A 381 -31.44 11.79 -9.63
C ALA A 381 -29.95 11.41 -9.48
N THR A 382 -29.02 12.37 -9.46
CA THR A 382 -27.57 12.09 -9.41
C THR A 382 -26.93 12.30 -8.02
N LYS A 383 -27.69 12.71 -6.99
CA LYS A 383 -27.18 12.84 -5.61
C LYS A 383 -27.08 11.51 -4.83
N ALA A 384 -27.60 10.42 -5.37
CA ALA A 384 -27.76 9.16 -4.63
C ALA A 384 -26.52 8.25 -4.63
N LYS A 385 -25.43 8.58 -5.35
CA LYS A 385 -24.25 7.71 -5.48
C LYS A 385 -23.12 7.98 -4.47
N ASP A 386 -23.25 9.02 -3.64
CA ASP A 386 -22.16 9.51 -2.78
C ASP A 386 -22.41 9.30 -1.27
N ASN A 387 -23.41 8.52 -0.86
CA ASN A 387 -23.80 8.37 0.54
C ASN A 387 -23.41 7.00 1.12
N LEU A 388 -22.98 6.96 2.39
CA LEU A 388 -22.58 5.75 3.13
C LEU A 388 -23.72 4.72 3.32
N LEU A 389 -24.95 5.12 3.02
CA LEU A 389 -26.16 4.30 3.11
C LEU A 389 -26.28 3.26 1.98
N GLN A 390 -25.82 3.58 0.77
CA GLN A 390 -25.97 2.68 -0.40
C GLN A 390 -25.21 1.34 -0.25
N PRO A 391 -23.95 1.32 0.23
CA PRO A 391 -23.24 0.06 0.51
C PRO A 391 -23.97 -0.81 1.54
N LEU A 392 -24.60 -0.19 2.54
CA LEU A 392 -25.32 -0.90 3.59
C LEU A 392 -26.62 -1.51 3.06
N LEU A 393 -27.41 -0.74 2.30
CA LEU A 393 -28.64 -1.22 1.69
C LEU A 393 -28.37 -2.38 0.72
N ARG A 394 -27.30 -2.29 -0.08
CA ARG A 394 -26.85 -3.38 -0.96
C ARG A 394 -26.42 -4.61 -0.16
N CYS A 395 -25.79 -4.43 0.99
CA CYS A 395 -25.34 -5.55 1.82
C CYS A 395 -26.47 -6.23 2.61
N LEU A 396 -27.64 -5.59 2.68
CA LEU A 396 -28.86 -6.09 3.32
C LEU A 396 -29.98 -6.40 2.31
N ASP A 397 -29.72 -6.25 1.01
CA ASP A 397 -30.70 -6.39 -0.10
C ASP A 397 -32.06 -5.74 0.19
N THR A 398 -32.06 -4.54 0.78
CA THR A 398 -33.28 -3.85 1.22
C THR A 398 -33.35 -2.42 0.73
N SER A 399 -34.58 -1.92 0.55
CA SER A 399 -34.86 -0.54 0.14
C SER A 399 -34.75 0.48 1.27
N SER A 400 -34.86 0.02 2.53
CA SER A 400 -34.97 0.86 3.72
C SER A 400 -34.76 0.06 5.00
N LEU A 401 -34.04 0.63 5.97
CA LEU A 401 -33.72 -0.04 7.24
C LEU A 401 -34.94 -0.34 8.13
N PRO A 402 -35.93 0.56 8.27
CA PRO A 402 -37.16 0.32 9.04
C PRO A 402 -38.00 -0.81 8.44
N SER A 403 -38.07 -0.87 7.11
CA SER A 403 -38.81 -1.93 6.42
C SER A 403 -38.16 -3.30 6.63
N TYR A 404 -36.83 -3.36 6.65
CA TYR A 404 -36.10 -4.57 7.03
C TYR A 404 -36.40 -4.97 8.48
N PHE A 405 -36.39 -4.01 9.41
CA PHE A 405 -36.69 -4.25 10.81
C PHE A 405 -38.09 -4.86 11.01
N TRP A 406 -39.14 -4.23 10.47
CA TRP A 406 -40.51 -4.72 10.64
C TRP A 406 -40.76 -6.05 9.93
N ARG A 407 -40.22 -6.27 8.73
CA ARG A 407 -40.38 -7.56 8.01
C ARG A 407 -39.67 -8.70 8.74
N SER A 408 -38.45 -8.47 9.21
CA SER A 408 -37.67 -9.48 9.94
C SER A 408 -38.26 -9.76 11.33
N LEU A 409 -38.84 -8.75 11.98
CA LEU A 409 -39.54 -8.92 13.25
C LEU A 409 -40.85 -9.71 13.03
N ALA A 410 -41.63 -9.40 11.99
CA ALA A 410 -42.87 -10.10 11.67
C ALA A 410 -42.65 -11.58 11.34
N SER A 411 -41.64 -11.90 10.52
CA SER A 411 -41.36 -13.28 10.11
C SER A 411 -40.97 -14.18 11.29
N SER A 412 -40.12 -13.66 12.18
CA SER A 412 -39.68 -14.37 13.38
C SER A 412 -40.75 -14.41 14.48
N LEU A 413 -41.63 -13.41 14.54
CA LEU A 413 -42.73 -13.35 15.48
C LEU A 413 -43.80 -14.40 15.20
N SER A 414 -44.12 -14.67 13.92
CA SER A 414 -45.19 -15.59 13.55
C SER A 414 -45.01 -16.99 14.17
N ALA A 415 -43.80 -17.54 14.10
CA ALA A 415 -43.46 -18.84 14.71
C ALA A 415 -43.63 -18.83 16.25
N ARG A 416 -43.23 -17.73 16.91
CA ARG A 416 -43.34 -17.59 18.37
C ARG A 416 -44.79 -17.44 18.84
N VAL A 417 -45.63 -16.74 18.08
CA VAL A 417 -47.06 -16.63 18.40
C VAL A 417 -47.76 -17.98 18.23
N GLN A 418 -47.45 -18.71 17.15
CA GLN A 418 -47.97 -20.07 16.96
C GLN A 418 -47.58 -21.00 18.11
N GLU A 419 -46.34 -20.93 18.59
CA GLU A 419 -45.88 -21.71 19.76
C GLU A 419 -46.72 -21.40 21.02
N ILE A 420 -46.99 -20.12 21.30
CA ILE A 420 -47.81 -19.69 22.44
C ILE A 420 -49.27 -20.16 22.30
N VAL A 421 -49.83 -20.10 21.09
CA VAL A 421 -51.19 -20.55 20.80
C VAL A 421 -51.31 -22.07 20.91
N ASN A 422 -50.34 -22.81 20.37
CA ASN A 422 -50.30 -24.27 20.38
C ASN A 422 -50.05 -24.84 21.79
N ARG A 423 -49.28 -24.14 22.62
CA ARG A 423 -49.07 -24.50 24.04
C ARG A 423 -50.35 -24.38 24.88
N GLY A 424 -51.35 -23.64 24.39
CA GLY A 424 -52.63 -23.46 25.06
C GLY A 424 -52.53 -22.69 26.39
N GLY A 425 -53.64 -22.62 27.12
CA GLY A 425 -53.70 -21.98 28.44
C GLY A 425 -54.37 -20.59 28.45
N VAL A 426 -54.18 -19.87 29.56
CA VAL A 426 -54.83 -18.58 29.82
C VAL A 426 -54.31 -17.49 28.87
N SER A 427 -53.02 -17.50 28.55
CA SER A 427 -52.40 -16.58 27.59
C SER A 427 -53.01 -16.73 26.18
N ALA A 428 -53.16 -17.95 25.68
CA ALA A 428 -53.77 -18.21 24.38
C ALA A 428 -55.24 -17.76 24.31
N ARG A 429 -56.03 -18.02 25.36
CA ARG A 429 -57.42 -17.53 25.45
C ARG A 429 -57.50 -16.00 25.48
N THR A 430 -56.63 -15.38 26.26
CA THR A 430 -56.56 -13.91 26.41
C THR A 430 -56.12 -13.22 25.11
N LEU A 431 -55.23 -13.85 24.33
CA LEU A 431 -54.84 -13.35 23.01
C LEU A 431 -55.99 -13.42 22.00
N ARG A 432 -56.79 -14.50 22.03
CA ARG A 432 -57.98 -14.63 21.16
C ARG A 432 -59.07 -13.61 21.52
N SER A 433 -59.33 -13.38 22.81
CA SER A 433 -60.34 -12.42 23.25
C SER A 433 -59.94 -10.95 22.99
N ASN A 434 -58.63 -10.64 23.00
CA ASN A 434 -58.12 -9.28 22.77
C ASN A 434 -57.60 -9.05 21.34
N ARG A 435 -57.97 -9.90 20.37
CA ARG A 435 -57.48 -9.84 18.99
C ARG A 435 -57.61 -8.46 18.33
N GLU A 436 -58.76 -7.80 18.47
CA GLU A 436 -58.99 -6.50 17.83
C GLU A 436 -58.20 -5.38 18.51
N ARG A 437 -58.08 -5.43 19.84
CA ARG A 437 -57.24 -4.51 20.61
C ARG A 437 -55.76 -4.65 20.24
N LEU A 438 -55.27 -5.88 20.09
CA LEU A 438 -53.89 -6.16 19.65
C LEU A 438 -53.64 -5.63 18.24
N ARG A 439 -54.59 -5.83 17.33
CA ARG A 439 -54.53 -5.30 15.96
C ARG A 439 -54.38 -3.78 15.95
N GLN A 440 -55.18 -3.07 16.75
CA GLN A 440 -55.10 -1.61 16.85
C GLN A 440 -53.80 -1.13 17.49
N GLN A 441 -53.39 -1.74 18.62
CA GLN A 441 -52.15 -1.37 19.32
C GLN A 441 -50.89 -1.62 18.49
N VAL A 442 -50.85 -2.70 17.70
CA VAL A 442 -49.73 -2.99 16.80
C VAL A 442 -49.72 -2.03 15.62
N ARG A 443 -50.89 -1.69 15.06
CA ARG A 443 -50.99 -0.68 13.99
C ARG A 443 -50.50 0.68 14.48
N GLU A 444 -50.89 1.08 15.69
CA GLU A 444 -50.43 2.31 16.33
C GLU A 444 -48.93 2.27 16.64
N CYS A 445 -48.41 1.13 17.10
CA CYS A 445 -46.98 0.93 17.34
C CYS A 445 -46.14 1.10 16.08
N VAL A 446 -46.58 0.54 14.95
CA VAL A 446 -45.89 0.70 13.66
C VAL A 446 -46.03 2.13 13.15
N LEU A 447 -47.21 2.75 13.28
CA LEU A 447 -47.42 4.15 12.92
C LEU A 447 -46.48 5.07 13.70
N ARG A 448 -46.44 4.95 15.03
CA ARG A 448 -45.53 5.68 15.92
C ARG A 448 -44.07 5.39 15.57
N GLY A 449 -43.74 4.13 15.32
CA GLY A 449 -42.40 3.69 14.92
C GLY A 449 -41.96 4.17 13.54
N SER A 450 -42.90 4.54 12.66
CA SER A 450 -42.66 5.07 11.30
C SER A 450 -42.68 6.60 11.23
N GLN A 451 -43.03 7.27 12.34
CA GLN A 451 -42.99 8.71 12.50
C GLN A 451 -41.75 9.08 13.32
N LEU A 452 -40.84 9.87 12.75
CA LEU A 452 -39.84 10.55 13.57
C LEU A 452 -40.51 11.73 14.29
N PRO A 453 -40.18 12.01 15.56
CA PRO A 453 -40.59 13.24 16.22
C PRO A 453 -40.17 14.46 15.40
N ASN A 454 -41.09 15.40 15.12
CA ASN A 454 -40.86 16.53 14.21
C ASN A 454 -39.59 17.35 14.51
N ASN A 455 -39.18 17.43 15.78
CA ASN A 455 -37.96 18.15 16.19
C ASN A 455 -36.65 17.39 15.91
N SER A 456 -36.70 16.08 15.66
CA SER A 456 -35.51 15.27 15.36
C SER A 456 -35.09 15.39 13.89
N ILE A 457 -36.03 15.47 12.95
CA ILE A 457 -35.77 15.61 11.50
C ILE A 457 -35.02 16.91 11.20
N THR A 458 -35.44 18.03 11.81
CA THR A 458 -34.82 19.35 11.65
C THR A 458 -33.38 19.39 12.20
N ARG A 459 -33.09 18.63 13.27
CA ARG A 459 -31.75 18.53 13.88
C ARG A 459 -30.81 17.59 13.09
N LEU A 460 -31.39 16.63 12.37
CA LEU A 460 -30.65 15.67 11.56
C LEU A 460 -30.31 16.21 10.16
N GLY A 461 -30.97 17.27 9.69
CA GLY A 461 -30.67 17.96 8.43
C GLY A 461 -31.57 17.54 7.26
N GLY A 462 -32.70 16.87 7.54
CA GLY A 462 -33.70 16.50 6.56
C GLY A 462 -34.68 17.64 6.25
N SER A 463 -35.35 17.57 5.09
CA SER A 463 -36.35 18.55 4.67
C SER A 463 -37.48 18.69 5.70
N THR A 464 -37.97 19.91 5.90
CA THR A 464 -39.06 20.27 6.80
C THR A 464 -40.39 19.62 6.38
N GLY A 465 -40.67 18.43 6.90
CA GLY A 465 -41.95 17.76 6.76
C GLY A 465 -41.99 16.45 7.55
N PRO A 466 -43.16 15.97 8.00
CA PRO A 466 -43.29 14.66 8.60
C PRO A 466 -43.01 13.62 7.51
N THR A 467 -41.78 13.10 7.47
CA THR A 467 -41.42 11.99 6.61
C THR A 467 -42.00 10.72 7.22
N VAL A 468 -43.30 10.52 7.00
CA VAL A 468 -43.89 9.19 7.15
C VAL A 468 -43.32 8.35 6.03
N VAL A 469 -42.57 7.30 6.37
CA VAL A 469 -42.12 6.33 5.38
C VAL A 469 -43.37 5.84 4.64
N GLY A 470 -43.45 6.13 3.32
CA GLY A 470 -44.65 5.94 2.49
C GLY A 470 -45.18 4.49 2.39
N ASN A 471 -44.60 3.54 3.13
CA ASN A 471 -44.95 2.13 3.16
C ASN A 471 -45.37 1.61 4.55
N TRP A 472 -45.59 2.49 5.55
CA TRP A 472 -45.96 2.08 6.92
C TRP A 472 -47.23 1.21 6.97
N GLU A 473 -48.21 1.45 6.09
CA GLU A 473 -49.45 0.66 6.03
C GLU A 473 -49.18 -0.80 5.63
N ARG A 474 -48.24 -1.01 4.72
CA ARG A 474 -47.81 -2.35 4.29
C ARG A 474 -47.08 -3.08 5.42
N GLU A 475 -46.23 -2.38 6.15
CA GLU A 475 -45.49 -2.93 7.30
C GLU A 475 -46.42 -3.25 8.46
N ALA A 476 -47.38 -2.37 8.74
CA ALA A 476 -48.43 -2.60 9.74
C ALA A 476 -49.29 -3.82 9.36
N ALA A 477 -49.66 -3.97 8.09
CA ALA A 477 -50.40 -5.13 7.62
C ALA A 477 -49.60 -6.44 7.79
N VAL A 478 -48.30 -6.45 7.49
CA VAL A 478 -47.42 -7.62 7.66
C VAL A 478 -47.24 -7.98 9.13
N MET A 479 -47.01 -6.99 10.00
CA MET A 479 -46.91 -7.17 11.45
C MET A 479 -48.20 -7.68 12.08
N VAL A 480 -49.34 -7.10 11.71
CA VAL A 480 -50.67 -7.55 12.17
C VAL A 480 -50.94 -8.95 11.66
N SER A 481 -50.60 -9.27 10.40
CA SER A 481 -50.79 -10.61 9.83
C SER A 481 -49.95 -11.67 10.55
N ALA A 482 -48.74 -11.33 11.00
CA ALA A 482 -47.89 -12.27 11.74
C ALA A 482 -48.51 -12.69 13.09
N ILE A 483 -49.23 -11.78 13.75
CA ILE A 483 -49.89 -12.03 15.04
C ILE A 483 -51.27 -12.64 14.83
N VAL A 484 -52.09 -12.00 14.00
CA VAL A 484 -53.50 -12.34 13.77
C VAL A 484 -53.67 -13.56 12.87
N GLY A 485 -52.78 -13.77 11.91
CA GLY A 485 -52.76 -14.96 11.06
C GLY A 485 -52.37 -16.23 11.85
N ALA A 486 -51.50 -16.09 12.85
CA ALA A 486 -51.13 -17.18 13.76
C ALA A 486 -52.24 -17.56 14.76
N LEU A 487 -53.20 -16.66 15.01
CA LEU A 487 -54.33 -16.87 15.92
C LEU A 487 -55.47 -17.69 15.30
N GLY A 488 -55.37 -18.08 14.03
CA GLY A 488 -56.42 -18.79 13.28
C GLY A 488 -57.59 -17.89 12.91
N ARG A 489 -58.48 -18.37 12.04
CA ARG A 489 -59.80 -17.74 11.86
C ARG A 489 -60.64 -17.97 13.11
#